data_AF-R7YYB6-F1
#
_entry.id   AF-R7YYB6-F1
#
_cell.length_a   1.000
_cell.length_b   1.000
_cell.length_c   1.000
_cell.angle_alpha   90.00
_cell.angle_beta   90.00
_cell.angle_gamma   90.00
#
_symmetry.space_group_name_H-M   'P 1'
#
loop_
_entity.id
_entity.type
_entity.pdbx_description
1 polymer ?
#
loop_
_entity_poly.entity_id
_entity_poly.type
_entity_poly.pdbx_seq_one_letter_code
_entity_poly.pdbx_strand_id
1 'polypeptide(L)'
;MRSVDLQESDAYTIWHGSATSSDHEIVLSTIRQLYRDWSEEGAGERNACHQPVLQDLASEFASVHDKTSVRVLVPGAGLCRLVLNIAAAGYMTEGNEISCHQPLASHFFLSYKMNASHFQLYP
;
A
#
# COMPACT_ATOMS: atom_id res chain seq x y z
N MET A 1 12.43 36.75 28.83
CA MET A 1 11.64 36.46 27.62
C MET A 1 12.48 36.89 26.42
N ARG A 2 13.33 35.99 25.90
CA ARG A 2 14.09 36.25 24.67
C ARG A 2 13.24 35.71 23.53
N SER A 3 12.65 36.60 22.73
CA SER A 3 12.07 36.22 21.45
C SER A 3 13.20 35.65 20.59
N VAL A 4 13.08 34.38 20.25
CA VAL A 4 13.88 33.77 19.20
C VAL A 4 13.17 34.12 17.90
N ASP A 5 13.68 35.14 17.21
CA ASP A 5 13.26 35.46 15.85
C ASP A 5 13.74 34.31 14.95
N LEU A 6 12.82 33.37 14.66
CA LEU A 6 13.01 32.41 13.57
C LEU A 6 12.81 33.19 12.27
N GLN A 7 13.89 33.40 11.51
CA GLN A 7 13.79 33.91 10.15
C GLN A 7 12.93 32.93 9.33
N GLU A 8 11.90 33.43 8.64
CA GLU A 8 10.93 32.64 7.85
C GLU A 8 11.61 31.70 6.83
N SER A 9 12.84 32.00 6.40
CA SER A 9 13.64 31.17 5.50
C SER A 9 14.15 29.85 6.11
N ASP A 10 14.35 29.81 7.43
CA ASP A 10 14.90 28.62 8.09
C ASP A 10 13.82 27.55 8.32
N ALA A 11 12.54 27.94 8.41
CA ALA A 11 11.41 27.03 8.61
C ALA A 11 11.19 26.05 7.43
N TYR A 12 11.53 26.47 6.21
CA TYR A 12 11.36 25.68 4.99
C TYR A 12 12.55 24.77 4.67
N THR A 13 13.56 24.68 5.55
CA THR A 13 14.77 23.89 5.27
C THR A 13 15.14 22.91 6.39
N ILE A 14 14.36 22.90 7.49
CA ILE A 14 14.63 22.12 8.72
C ILE A 14 14.70 20.60 8.48
N TRP A 15 14.11 20.10 7.39
CA TRP A 15 14.13 18.68 7.05
C TRP A 15 15.37 18.24 6.26
N HIS A 16 16.16 19.16 5.71
CA HIS A 16 17.33 18.79 4.90
C HIS A 16 18.42 18.15 5.77
N GLY A 17 18.82 16.93 5.41
CA GLY A 17 19.82 16.17 6.16
C GLY A 17 19.31 15.49 7.43
N SER A 18 18.00 15.58 7.71
CA SER A 18 17.37 14.99 8.90
C SER A 18 16.97 13.53 8.70
N ALA A 19 17.07 13.00 7.47
CA ALA A 19 16.79 11.61 7.16
C ALA A 19 17.87 10.69 7.72
N THR A 20 17.45 9.66 8.44
CA THR A 20 18.33 8.63 8.97
C THR A 20 18.56 7.53 7.94
N SER A 21 19.59 6.70 8.14
CA SER A 21 19.79 5.50 7.33
C SER A 21 18.56 4.58 7.32
N SER A 22 17.87 4.46 8.47
CA SER A 22 16.64 3.67 8.60
C SER A 22 15.50 4.23 7.74
N ASP A 23 15.39 5.56 7.62
CA ASP A 23 14.39 6.19 6.76
C ASP A 23 14.65 5.87 5.27
N HIS A 24 15.93 5.86 4.86
CA HIS A 24 16.32 5.46 3.51
C HIS A 24 15.97 3.99 3.21
N GLU A 25 16.19 3.09 4.17
CA GLU A 25 15.81 1.67 4.04
C GLU A 25 14.29 1.49 3.86
N ILE A 26 13.48 2.24 4.62
CA ILE A 26 12.02 2.24 4.51
C ILE A 26 11.58 2.72 3.11
N VAL A 27 12.18 3.78 2.59
CA VAL A 27 11.86 4.30 1.26
C VAL A 27 12.17 3.29 0.17
N LEU A 28 13.37 2.70 0.19
CA LEU A 28 13.77 1.68 -0.78
C LEU A 28 12.86 0.43 -0.70
N SER A 29 12.52 0.00 0.50
CA SER A 29 11.55 -1.08 0.71
C SER A 29 10.17 -0.73 0.12
N THR A 30 9.70 0.50 0.33
CA THR A 30 8.42 0.98 -0.19
C THR A 30 8.40 1.02 -1.72
N ILE A 31 9.47 1.48 -2.36
CA ILE A 31 9.58 1.50 -3.83
C ILE A 31 9.55 0.07 -4.40
N ARG A 32 10.23 -0.89 -3.77
CA ARG A 32 10.17 -2.30 -4.16
C ARG A 32 8.78 -2.89 -3.97
N GLN A 33 8.12 -2.56 -2.86
CA GLN A 33 6.74 -2.97 -2.61
C GLN A 33 5.79 -2.37 -3.66
N LEU A 34 6.01 -1.13 -4.09
CA LEU A 34 5.24 -0.49 -5.17
C LEU A 34 5.42 -1.22 -6.49
N TYR A 35 6.66 -1.53 -6.85
CA TYR A 35 6.95 -2.33 -8.04
C TYR A 35 6.21 -3.68 -7.96
N ARG A 36 6.36 -4.42 -6.86
CA ARG A 36 5.69 -5.71 -6.66
C ARG A 36 4.17 -5.59 -6.75
N ASP A 37 3.56 -4.64 -6.04
CA ASP A 37 2.12 -4.59 -5.85
C ASP A 37 1.38 -3.84 -6.97
N TRP A 38 2.03 -2.94 -7.72
CA TRP A 38 1.35 -2.03 -8.65
C TRP A 38 1.94 -1.94 -10.07
N SER A 39 3.09 -2.55 -10.35
CA SER A 39 3.62 -2.63 -11.73
C SER A 39 2.97 -3.74 -12.56
N GLU A 40 3.12 -3.71 -13.88
CA GLU A 40 2.71 -4.83 -14.73
C GLU A 40 3.67 -6.01 -14.57
N GLU A 41 4.96 -5.72 -14.50
CA GLU A 41 6.06 -6.69 -14.38
C GLU A 41 5.97 -7.52 -13.09
N GLY A 42 5.48 -6.93 -12.00
CA GLY A 42 5.22 -7.62 -10.74
C GLY A 42 4.03 -8.60 -10.79
N ALA A 43 3.26 -8.66 -11.88
CA ALA A 43 2.06 -9.51 -11.97
C ALA A 43 2.36 -10.99 -11.77
N GLY A 44 3.50 -11.49 -12.25
CA GLY A 44 3.89 -12.90 -12.09
C GLY A 44 3.99 -13.30 -10.62
N GLU A 45 4.76 -12.52 -9.84
CA GLU A 45 4.92 -12.74 -8.41
C GLU A 45 3.60 -12.55 -7.65
N ARG A 46 2.86 -11.46 -7.95
CA ARG A 46 1.55 -11.22 -7.33
C ARG A 46 0.59 -12.36 -7.57
N ASN A 47 0.52 -12.90 -8.79
CA ASN A 47 -0.40 -13.98 -9.10
C ASN A 47 0.00 -15.25 -8.36
N ALA A 48 1.30 -15.57 -8.29
CA ALA A 48 1.80 -16.70 -7.52
C ALA A 48 1.43 -16.62 -6.03
N CYS A 49 1.42 -15.40 -5.45
CA CYS A 49 1.06 -15.20 -4.03
C CYS A 49 -0.44 -15.02 -3.78
N HIS A 50 -1.13 -14.23 -4.60
CA HIS A 50 -2.51 -13.79 -4.34
C HIS A 50 -3.55 -14.77 -4.87
N GLN A 51 -3.28 -15.46 -5.99
CA GLN A 51 -4.28 -16.39 -6.54
C GLN A 51 -4.62 -17.55 -5.60
N PRO A 52 -3.66 -18.22 -4.93
CA PRO A 52 -3.99 -19.29 -4.00
C PRO A 52 -4.96 -18.82 -2.91
N VAL A 53 -4.69 -17.66 -2.31
CA VAL A 53 -5.57 -17.05 -1.29
C VAL A 53 -6.98 -16.79 -1.82
N LEU A 54 -7.10 -16.25 -3.04
CA LEU A 54 -8.40 -15.97 -3.66
C LEU A 54 -9.16 -17.25 -4.02
N GLN A 55 -8.45 -18.29 -4.45
CA GLN A 55 -9.03 -19.59 -4.77
C GLN A 55 -9.54 -20.28 -3.50
N ASP A 56 -8.74 -20.27 -2.44
CA ASP A 56 -9.12 -20.83 -1.14
C ASP A 56 -10.35 -20.10 -0.57
N LEU A 57 -10.38 -18.76 -0.63
CA LEU A 57 -11.57 -17.99 -0.24
C LEU A 57 -12.80 -18.32 -1.09
N ALA A 58 -12.62 -18.56 -2.39
CA ALA A 58 -13.71 -18.92 -3.28
C ALA A 58 -14.25 -20.32 -3.00
N SER A 59 -13.37 -21.29 -2.70
CA SER A 59 -13.78 -22.66 -2.38
C SER A 59 -14.43 -22.76 -1.02
N GLU A 60 -13.84 -22.15 0.01
CA GLU A 60 -14.33 -22.20 1.40
C GLU A 60 -15.72 -21.56 1.52
N PHE A 61 -15.99 -20.49 0.76
CA PHE A 61 -17.25 -19.76 0.80
C PHE A 61 -18.12 -20.00 -0.44
N ALA A 62 -17.92 -21.10 -1.17
CA ALA A 62 -18.65 -21.39 -2.41
C ALA A 62 -20.18 -21.50 -2.22
N SER A 63 -20.63 -21.94 -1.04
CA SER A 63 -22.06 -22.06 -0.71
C SER A 63 -22.70 -20.75 -0.24
N VAL A 64 -21.92 -19.70 0.00
CA VAL A 64 -22.42 -18.41 0.47
C VAL A 64 -22.96 -17.62 -0.71
N HIS A 65 -24.27 -17.36 -0.71
CA HIS A 65 -24.91 -16.55 -1.76
C HIS A 65 -24.52 -15.08 -1.72
N ASP A 66 -24.44 -14.49 -0.53
CA ASP A 66 -24.00 -13.10 -0.33
C ASP A 66 -22.59 -13.05 0.22
N LYS A 67 -21.61 -12.87 -0.67
CA LYS A 67 -20.19 -12.78 -0.29
C LYS A 67 -19.88 -11.58 0.61
N THR A 68 -20.71 -10.54 0.62
CA THR A 68 -20.47 -9.36 1.49
C THR A 68 -20.68 -9.68 2.97
N SER A 69 -21.38 -10.77 3.28
CA SER A 69 -21.52 -11.28 4.65
C SER A 69 -20.23 -11.88 5.22
N VAL A 70 -19.27 -12.24 4.36
CA VAL A 70 -17.99 -12.82 4.74
C VAL A 70 -16.99 -11.69 5.00
N ARG A 71 -16.53 -11.58 6.24
CA ARG A 71 -15.55 -10.59 6.68
C ARG A 71 -14.14 -11.18 6.67
N VAL A 72 -13.25 -10.56 5.90
CA VAL A 72 -11.86 -10.98 5.72
C VAL A 72 -10.93 -9.92 6.29
N LEU A 73 -10.03 -10.32 7.19
CA LEU A 73 -8.96 -9.47 7.71
C LEU A 73 -7.63 -9.87 7.06
N VAL A 74 -6.90 -8.90 6.52
CA VAL A 74 -5.56 -9.07 5.96
C VAL A 74 -4.54 -8.37 6.86
N PRO A 75 -3.87 -9.09 7.78
CA PRO A 75 -2.79 -8.54 8.58
C PRO A 75 -1.52 -8.34 7.73
N GLY A 76 -0.79 -7.24 7.96
CA GLY A 76 0.37 -6.88 7.14
C GLY A 76 -0.04 -6.56 5.70
N ALA A 77 -1.08 -5.74 5.53
CA ALA A 77 -1.69 -5.46 4.23
C ALA A 77 -0.76 -4.74 3.25
N GLY A 78 0.36 -4.17 3.73
CA GLY A 78 1.32 -3.43 2.91
C GLY A 78 0.64 -2.32 2.14
N LEU A 79 0.74 -2.37 0.80
CA LEU A 79 0.11 -1.39 -0.10
C LEU A 79 -1.33 -1.73 -0.49
N CYS A 80 -1.98 -2.61 0.27
CA CYS A 80 -3.38 -2.99 0.13
C CYS A 80 -3.78 -3.63 -1.21
N ARG A 81 -2.83 -4.12 -2.03
CA ARG A 81 -3.17 -4.74 -3.32
C ARG A 81 -3.95 -6.04 -3.16
N LEU A 82 -3.59 -6.88 -2.19
CA LEU A 82 -4.35 -8.09 -1.89
C LEU A 82 -5.74 -7.75 -1.33
N VAL A 83 -5.81 -6.78 -0.42
CA VAL A 83 -7.07 -6.26 0.14
C VAL A 83 -8.01 -5.81 -0.98
N LEU A 84 -7.49 -5.04 -1.95
CA LEU A 84 -8.25 -4.61 -3.13
C LEU A 84 -8.76 -5.81 -3.94
N ASN A 85 -7.91 -6.80 -4.20
CA ASN A 85 -8.32 -7.99 -4.96
C ASN A 85 -9.42 -8.78 -4.25
N ILE A 86 -9.33 -8.96 -2.93
CA ILE A 86 -10.34 -9.68 -2.14
C ILE A 86 -11.65 -8.88 -2.10
N ALA A 87 -11.59 -7.56 -1.90
CA ALA A 87 -12.75 -6.68 -1.96
C ALA A 87 -13.42 -6.71 -3.34
N ALA A 88 -12.63 -6.67 -4.42
CA ALA A 88 -13.12 -6.77 -5.81
C ALA A 88 -13.76 -8.15 -6.11
N ALA A 89 -13.37 -9.20 -5.40
CA ALA A 89 -14.01 -10.52 -5.48
C ALA A 89 -15.35 -10.62 -4.71
N GLY A 90 -15.77 -9.53 -4.04
CA GLY A 90 -17.09 -9.37 -3.42
C GLY A 90 -17.13 -9.56 -1.90
N TYR A 91 -15.99 -9.73 -1.24
CA TYR A 91 -15.90 -9.95 0.20
C TYR A 91 -15.77 -8.63 0.98
N MET A 92 -16.32 -8.57 2.19
CA MET A 92 -16.09 -7.45 3.10
C MET A 92 -14.68 -7.56 3.67
N THR A 93 -13.76 -6.69 3.23
CA THR A 93 -12.33 -6.87 3.50
C THR A 93 -11.74 -5.69 4.26
N GLU A 94 -10.98 -5.98 5.31
CA GLU A 94 -10.22 -5.02 6.09
C GLU A 94 -8.72 -5.35 6.00
N GLY A 95 -7.90 -4.34 5.70
CA GLY A 95 -6.45 -4.45 5.76
C GLY A 95 -5.92 -3.82 7.05
N ASN A 96 -4.99 -4.50 7.73
CA ASN A 96 -4.27 -3.97 8.87
C ASN A 96 -2.79 -3.83 8.52
N GLU A 97 -2.22 -2.65 8.73
CA GLU A 97 -0.81 -2.37 8.50
C GLU A 97 -0.27 -1.51 9.65
N ILE A 98 0.93 -1.84 10.14
CA ILE A 98 1.58 -1.12 11.24
C ILE A 98 2.37 0.09 10.72
N SER A 99 2.84 0.04 9.47
CA SER A 99 3.54 1.15 8.84
C SER A 99 2.56 2.22 8.37
N CYS A 100 2.74 3.48 8.77
CA CYS A 100 1.93 4.60 8.26
C CYS A 100 2.25 4.97 6.79
N HIS A 101 3.43 4.61 6.29
CA HIS A 101 3.92 4.98 4.96
C HIS A 101 3.18 4.23 3.84
N GLN A 102 2.83 2.97 4.10
CA GLN A 102 2.28 2.08 3.07
C GLN A 102 0.79 2.34 2.78
N PRO A 103 -0.09 2.55 3.78
CA PRO A 103 -1.46 3.02 3.56
C PRO A 103 -1.53 4.43 2.93
N LEU A 104 -0.60 5.32 3.27
CA LEU A 104 -0.52 6.66 2.67
C LEU A 104 -0.15 6.58 1.18
N ALA A 105 0.85 5.75 0.84
CA ALA A 105 1.22 5.49 -0.55
C ALA A 105 0.09 4.79 -1.31
N SER A 106 -0.60 3.81 -0.71
CA SER A 106 -1.70 3.12 -1.38
C SER A 106 -2.90 4.03 -1.61
N HIS A 107 -3.23 4.95 -0.68
CA HIS A 107 -4.26 5.97 -0.87
C HIS A 107 -3.96 6.87 -2.08
N PHE A 108 -2.70 7.23 -2.31
CA PHE A 108 -2.30 8.02 -3.48
C PHE A 108 -2.66 7.33 -4.82
N PHE A 109 -2.41 6.02 -4.95
CA PHE A 109 -2.77 5.27 -6.16
C PHE A 109 -4.27 4.93 -6.26
N LEU A 110 -4.93 4.71 -5.12
CA LEU A 110 -6.33 4.29 -5.07
C LEU A 110 -7.32 5.46 -5.19
N SER A 111 -6.94 6.67 -4.76
CA SER A 111 -7.86 7.82 -4.68
C SER A 111 -7.78 8.76 -5.88
N TYR A 112 -6.66 8.78 -6.61
CA TYR A 112 -6.58 9.54 -7.85
C TYR A 112 -7.01 8.68 -9.04
N LYS A 113 -7.83 9.24 -9.94
CA LYS A 113 -8.16 8.62 -11.24
C LYS A 113 -6.93 8.64 -12.16
N MET A 114 -5.95 7.82 -11.83
CA MET A 114 -4.74 7.58 -12.60
C MET A 114 -5.07 6.57 -13.70
N ASN A 115 -4.66 6.86 -14.93
CA ASN A 115 -4.66 5.85 -15.99
C ASN A 115 -3.61 4.78 -15.66
N ALA A 116 -3.78 3.57 -16.19
CA ALA A 116 -2.73 2.55 -16.12
C ALA A 116 -1.41 3.13 -16.67
N SER A 117 -0.29 2.79 -16.02
CA SER A 117 1.07 3.20 -16.40
C SER A 117 1.32 4.71 -16.40
N HIS A 118 0.64 5.46 -15.51
CA HIS A 118 0.84 6.92 -15.37
C HIS A 118 2.24 7.29 -14.82
N PHE A 119 2.88 6.40 -14.06
CA PHE A 119 4.18 6.63 -13.44
C PHE A 119 5.17 5.52 -13.78
N GLN A 120 6.44 5.89 -13.92
CA GLN A 120 7.57 4.98 -14.09
C GLN A 120 8.40 4.94 -12.80
N LEU A 121 8.72 3.74 -12.33
CA LEU A 121 9.56 3.50 -11.16
C LEU A 121 10.93 2.96 -11.58
N TYR A 122 11.96 3.30 -10.82
CA TYR A 122 13.32 2.76 -10.92
C TYR A 122 13.68 2.10 -9.58
N PRO A 123 13.20 0.87 -9.35
CA PRO A 123 13.31 0.17 -8.07
C PRO A 123 14.71 -0.35 -7.74
#